data_AF-A0A068R4A4-F1
#
_entry.id   AF-A0A068R4A4-F1
#
_cell.length_a   1.000
_cell.length_b   1.000
_cell.length_c   1.000
_cell.angle_alpha   90.00
_cell.angle_beta   90.00
_cell.angle_gamma   90.00
#
_symmetry.space_group_name_H-M   'P 1'
#
loop_
_entity.id
_entity.type
_entity.pdbx_description
1 polymer ?
#
loop_
_entity_poly.entity_id
_entity_poly.type
_entity_poly.pdbx_seq_one_letter_code
_entity_poly.pdbx_strand_id
1 'polypeptide(L)'
;MSTWLVYALLSALTAALVAIFGKIGLQNLDANTATAIRAVIMALFLVGVVAVQGKLNLISEIMANRKALLFILLSGIAGALSWLFYFLAIKHGNVSQVAPIDKLSVVFAVILAVILFGEKISLLASAGIVLITLGALMVALG
;
A
#
# COMPACT_ATOMS: atom_id res chain seq x y z
N MET A 1 1.93 -22.24 -10.83
CA MET A 1 1.87 -21.35 -9.65
C MET A 1 0.47 -20.78 -9.54
N SER A 2 -0.05 -20.60 -8.33
CA SER A 2 -1.38 -20.01 -8.11
C SER A 2 -1.40 -18.56 -8.62
N THR A 3 -2.49 -18.17 -9.29
CA THR A 3 -2.63 -16.85 -9.93
C THR A 3 -2.42 -15.68 -8.96
N TRP A 4 -2.83 -15.84 -7.69
CA TRP A 4 -2.67 -14.81 -6.66
C TRP A 4 -1.19 -14.51 -6.35
N LEU A 5 -0.31 -15.51 -6.43
CA LEU A 5 1.11 -15.35 -6.11
C LEU A 5 1.80 -14.51 -7.18
N VAL A 6 1.43 -14.72 -8.45
CA VAL A 6 1.95 -13.92 -9.57
C VAL A 6 1.56 -12.45 -9.40
N TYR A 7 0.30 -12.15 -9.07
CA TYR A 7 -0.14 -10.77 -8.83
C TYR A 7 0.53 -10.14 -7.59
N ALA A 8 0.76 -10.92 -6.52
CA ALA A 8 1.48 -10.44 -5.35
C ALA A 8 2.94 -10.09 -5.66
N LEU A 9 3.64 -10.90 -6.46
CA LEU A 9 5.01 -10.61 -6.87
C LEU A 9 5.09 -9.38 -7.79
N LEU A 10 4.16 -9.23 -8.73
CA LEU A 10 4.06 -8.03 -9.56
C LEU A 10 3.76 -6.78 -8.72
N SER A 11 2.91 -6.90 -7.70
CA SER A 11 2.66 -5.83 -6.73
C SER A 11 3.93 -5.44 -5.96
N ALA A 12 4.69 -6.42 -5.47
CA ALA A 12 5.96 -6.16 -4.79
C ALA A 12 6.97 -5.44 -5.70
N LEU A 13 7.12 -5.88 -6.96
CA LEU A 13 8.00 -5.26 -7.94
C LEU A 13 7.59 -3.80 -8.24
N THR A 14 6.31 -3.58 -8.51
CA THR A 14 5.80 -2.22 -8.81
C THR A 14 5.87 -1.31 -7.58
N ALA A 15 5.67 -1.83 -6.37
CA ALA A 15 5.87 -1.07 -5.13
C ALA A 15 7.34 -0.63 -4.95
N ALA A 16 8.31 -1.45 -5.37
CA ALA A 16 9.72 -1.05 -5.36
C ALA A 16 9.98 0.13 -6.31
N LEU A 17 9.38 0.12 -7.52
CA LEU A 17 9.46 1.25 -8.46
C LEU A 17 8.84 2.52 -7.86
N VAL A 18 7.72 2.41 -7.16
CA VAL A 18 7.07 3.53 -6.46
C VAL A 18 8.02 4.17 -5.44
N ALA A 19 8.77 3.37 -4.68
CA ALA A 19 9.74 3.87 -3.71
C ALA A 19 10.90 4.62 -4.38
N ILE A 20 11.47 4.04 -5.44
CA ILE A 20 12.62 4.62 -6.16
C ILE A 20 12.23 5.90 -6.91
N PHE A 21 11.18 5.85 -7.73
CA PHE A 21 10.71 7.04 -8.45
C PHE A 21 10.18 8.11 -7.50
N GLY A 22 9.55 7.71 -6.39
CA GLY A 22 9.15 8.62 -5.33
C GLY A 22 10.36 9.36 -4.75
N LYS A 23 11.43 8.65 -4.36
CA LYS A 23 12.63 9.30 -3.83
C LYS A 23 13.26 10.26 -4.83
N ILE A 24 13.35 9.89 -6.10
CA ILE A 24 13.90 10.74 -7.17
C ILE A 24 13.01 11.97 -7.39
N GLY A 25 11.70 11.77 -7.52
CA GLY A 25 10.74 12.86 -7.79
C GLY A 25 10.53 13.82 -6.61
N LEU A 26 10.92 13.44 -5.40
CA LEU A 26 10.84 14.28 -4.21
C LEU A 26 12.09 15.13 -3.98
N GLN A 27 13.14 14.95 -4.77
CA GLN A 27 14.37 15.75 -4.64
C GLN A 27 14.06 17.22 -4.87
N ASN A 28 14.22 18.03 -3.82
CA ASN A 28 13.96 19.48 -3.80
C ASN A 28 12.48 19.90 -3.91
N LEU A 29 11.52 18.96 -3.82
CA LEU A 29 10.09 19.27 -3.84
C LEU A 29 9.43 19.00 -2.48
N ASP A 30 8.30 19.67 -2.23
CA ASP A 30 7.46 19.37 -1.07
C ASP A 30 6.81 17.97 -1.21
N ALA A 31 6.86 17.17 -0.16
CA ALA A 31 6.41 15.77 -0.21
C ALA A 31 4.89 15.65 -0.28
N ASN A 32 4.17 16.55 0.38
CA ASN A 32 2.71 16.55 0.38
C ASN A 32 2.18 16.94 -0.99
N THR A 33 2.74 17.99 -1.58
CA THR A 33 2.39 18.48 -2.92
C THR A 33 2.66 17.43 -3.99
N ALA A 34 3.85 16.80 -3.98
CA ALA A 34 4.17 15.72 -4.90
C ALA A 34 3.24 14.51 -4.73
N THR A 35 2.90 14.15 -3.49
CA THR A 35 1.95 13.05 -3.20
C THR A 35 0.55 13.36 -3.72
N ALA A 36 0.08 14.61 -3.59
CA ALA A 36 -1.21 15.04 -4.12
C ALA A 36 -1.25 14.94 -5.66
N ILE A 37 -0.21 15.41 -6.35
CA ILE A 37 -0.09 15.25 -7.81
C ILE A 37 -0.10 13.77 -8.20
N ARG A 38 0.62 12.92 -7.47
CA ARG A 38 0.65 11.47 -7.71
C ARG A 38 -0.74 10.83 -7.55
N ALA A 39 -1.54 11.29 -6.58
CA ALA A 39 -2.90 10.81 -6.39
C ALA A 39 -3.80 11.13 -7.60
N VAL A 40 -3.68 12.33 -8.17
CA VAL A 40 -4.41 12.72 -9.39
C VAL A 40 -4.00 11.85 -10.58
N ILE A 41 -2.70 11.65 -10.79
CA ILE A 41 -2.18 10.79 -11.87
C ILE A 41 -2.71 9.37 -11.71
N MET A 42 -2.68 8.82 -10.50
CA MET A 42 -3.20 7.48 -10.23
C MET A 42 -4.71 7.39 -10.47
N ALA A 43 -5.48 8.39 -10.03
CA ALA A 43 -6.92 8.43 -10.24
C ALA A 43 -7.26 8.41 -11.75
N LEU A 44 -6.60 9.25 -12.54
CA LEU A 44 -6.78 9.29 -13.99
C LEU A 44 -6.40 7.96 -14.65
N PHE A 45 -5.27 7.36 -14.23
CA PHE A 45 -4.83 6.06 -14.73
C PHE A 45 -5.85 4.95 -14.44
N LEU A 46 -6.33 4.85 -13.19
CA LEU A 46 -7.32 3.82 -12.80
C LEU A 46 -8.67 4.01 -13.48
N VAL A 47 -9.14 5.25 -13.63
CA VAL A 47 -10.36 5.55 -14.41
C VAL A 47 -10.18 5.15 -15.87
N GLY A 48 -9.02 5.43 -16.48
CA GLY A 48 -8.69 4.99 -17.83
C GLY A 48 -8.72 3.47 -17.97
N VAL A 49 -8.18 2.73 -17.00
CA VAL A 49 -8.25 1.26 -16.98
C VAL A 49 -9.71 0.76 -16.94
N VAL A 50 -10.55 1.34 -16.08
CA VAL A 50 -11.98 0.97 -16.01
C VAL A 50 -12.72 1.30 -17.31
N ALA A 51 -12.38 2.43 -17.95
CA ALA A 51 -12.93 2.84 -19.23
C ALA A 51 -12.56 1.86 -20.36
N VAL A 52 -11.28 1.49 -20.48
CA VAL A 52 -10.81 0.51 -21.48
C VAL A 52 -11.43 -0.88 -21.25
N GLN A 53 -11.69 -1.25 -20.00
CA GLN A 53 -12.40 -2.50 -19.68
C GLN A 53 -13.91 -2.45 -19.94
N GLY A 54 -14.47 -1.29 -20.30
CA GLY A 54 -15.91 -1.12 -20.52
C GLY A 54 -16.76 -1.22 -19.25
N LYS A 55 -16.15 -1.04 -18.08
CA LYS A 55 -16.77 -1.27 -16.76
C LYS A 55 -17.24 0.00 -16.05
N LEU A 56 -17.39 1.11 -16.77
CA LEU A 56 -17.81 2.39 -16.19
C LEU A 56 -19.22 2.32 -15.57
N ASN A 57 -20.07 1.43 -16.09
CA ASN A 57 -21.39 1.14 -15.53
C ASN A 57 -21.35 0.53 -14.13
N LEU A 58 -20.27 -0.15 -13.73
CA LEU A 58 -20.14 -0.73 -12.38
C LEU A 58 -19.84 0.33 -11.31
N ILE A 59 -19.43 1.54 -11.71
CA ILE A 59 -19.19 2.64 -10.77
C ILE A 59 -20.50 3.04 -10.09
N SER A 60 -21.63 3.07 -10.83
CA SER A 60 -22.93 3.40 -10.25
C SER A 60 -23.43 2.34 -9.27
N GLU A 61 -23.12 1.07 -9.51
CA GLU A 61 -23.42 -0.03 -8.60
C GLU A 61 -22.68 0.13 -7.25
N ILE A 62 -21.39 0.46 -7.31
CA ILE A 62 -20.59 0.73 -6.10
C ILE A 62 -21.11 1.98 -5.38
N MET A 63 -21.45 3.04 -6.12
CA MET A 63 -21.99 4.28 -5.53
C MET A 63 -23.35 4.08 -4.84
N ALA A 64 -24.18 3.17 -5.35
CA ALA A 64 -25.47 2.84 -4.74
C ALA A 64 -25.31 2.09 -3.40
N ASN A 65 -24.22 1.34 -3.23
CA ASN A 65 -23.94 0.59 -2.01
C ASN A 65 -23.25 1.45 -0.93
N ARG A 66 -24.05 2.11 -0.08
CA ARG A 66 -23.55 2.99 1.00
C ARG A 66 -22.54 2.33 1.93
N LYS A 67 -22.70 1.03 2.24
CA LYS A 67 -21.79 0.31 3.13
C LYS A 67 -20.45 0.10 2.44
N ALA A 68 -20.46 -0.37 1.19
CA ALA A 68 -19.23 -0.51 0.40
C ALA A 68 -18.52 0.84 0.23
N LEU A 69 -19.27 1.90 -0.08
CA LEU A 69 -18.74 3.24 -0.25
C LEU A 69 -18.09 3.79 1.02
N LEU A 70 -18.66 3.53 2.20
CA LEU A 70 -18.05 3.91 3.48
C LEU A 70 -16.69 3.22 3.68
N PHE A 71 -16.60 1.91 3.47
CA PHE A 71 -15.33 1.18 3.62
C PHE A 71 -14.30 1.58 2.55
N ILE A 72 -14.74 1.85 1.32
CA ILE A 72 -13.87 2.36 0.25
C ILE A 72 -13.34 3.75 0.62
N LEU A 73 -14.18 4.64 1.17
CA LEU A 73 -13.77 5.96 1.63
C LEU A 73 -12.75 5.86 2.77
N LEU A 74 -13.02 5.04 3.79
CA LEU A 74 -12.10 4.81 4.90
C LEU A 74 -10.77 4.21 4.42
N SER A 75 -10.83 3.24 3.50
CA SER A 75 -9.63 2.66 2.87
C SER A 75 -8.84 3.70 2.07
N GLY A 76 -9.53 4.56 1.31
CA GLY A 76 -8.91 5.65 0.56
C GLY A 76 -8.20 6.66 1.46
N ILE A 77 -8.83 7.06 2.57
CA ILE A 77 -8.23 7.95 3.57
C ILE A 77 -7.01 7.27 4.23
N ALA A 78 -7.13 6.00 4.63
CA ALA A 78 -6.02 5.25 5.21
C ALA A 78 -4.84 5.10 4.24
N GLY A 79 -5.12 4.83 2.95
CA GLY A 79 -4.11 4.76 1.90
C GLY A 79 -3.42 6.11 1.64
N ALA A 80 -4.18 7.20 1.63
CA ALA A 80 -3.62 8.55 1.49
C ALA A 80 -2.71 8.90 2.68
N LEU A 81 -3.13 8.62 3.92
CA LEU A 81 -2.32 8.82 5.12
C LEU A 81 -1.04 7.97 5.09
N SER A 82 -1.17 6.67 4.75
CA SER A 82 -0.02 5.77 4.59
C SER A 82 1.01 6.34 3.62
N TRP A 83 0.56 6.83 2.46
CA TRP A 83 1.46 7.42 1.47
C TRP A 83 2.07 8.75 1.92
N LEU A 84 1.32 9.65 2.54
CA LEU A 84 1.85 10.90 3.07
C LEU A 84 3.01 10.64 4.03
N PHE A 85 2.81 9.77 5.03
CA PHE A 85 3.87 9.43 5.97
C PHE A 85 5.03 8.67 5.32
N TYR A 86 4.75 7.75 4.40
CA TYR A 86 5.78 6.98 3.69
C TYR A 86 6.72 7.87 2.85
N PHE A 87 6.17 8.78 2.05
CA PHE A 87 6.98 9.67 1.22
C PHE A 87 7.67 10.75 2.04
N LEU A 88 7.05 11.21 3.12
CA LEU A 88 7.72 12.08 4.09
C LEU A 88 8.93 11.37 4.72
N ALA A 89 8.81 10.10 5.09
CA ALA A 89 9.91 9.30 5.60
C ALA A 89 11.00 9.07 4.55
N ILE A 90 10.65 8.72 3.31
CA ILE A 90 11.61 8.56 2.20
C ILE A 90 12.37 9.84 1.89
N LYS A 91 11.73 11.01 2.01
CA LYS A 91 12.38 12.29 1.79
C LYS A 91 13.49 12.56 2.81
N HIS A 92 13.30 12.14 4.06
CA HIS A 92 14.26 12.38 5.15
C HIS A 92 15.19 11.19 5.43
N GLY A 93 14.91 10.01 4.88
CA GLY A 93 15.64 8.78 5.15
C GLY A 93 16.06 8.02 3.89
N ASN A 94 16.75 6.89 4.09
CA ASN A 94 17.12 6.00 2.98
C ASN A 94 15.97 5.04 2.63
N VAL A 95 15.79 4.76 1.33
CA VAL A 95 14.79 3.78 0.88
C VAL A 95 15.06 2.41 1.49
N SER A 96 16.33 2.05 1.64
CA SER A 96 16.75 0.81 2.31
C SER A 96 16.31 0.73 3.77
N GLN A 97 16.15 1.85 4.48
CA GLN A 97 15.71 1.87 5.88
C GLN A 97 14.18 2.01 5.99
N VAL A 98 13.57 2.87 5.16
CA VAL A 98 12.14 3.18 5.23
C VAL A 98 11.29 2.05 4.64
N ALA A 99 11.71 1.44 3.53
CA ALA A 99 10.93 0.41 2.85
C ALA A 99 10.69 -0.85 3.71
N PRO A 100 11.68 -1.37 4.48
CA PRO A 100 11.43 -2.49 5.39
C PRO A 100 10.47 -2.13 6.54
N ILE A 101 10.59 -0.93 7.12
CA ILE A 101 9.66 -0.45 8.17
C ILE A 101 8.23 -0.37 7.64
N ASP A 102 8.04 0.10 6.40
CA ASP A 102 6.72 0.09 5.73
C ASP A 102 6.12 -1.32 5.62
N LYS A 103 6.96 -2.37 5.49
CA LYS A 103 6.48 -3.77 5.45
C LYS A 103 6.04 -4.33 6.79
N LEU A 104 6.29 -3.63 7.89
CA LEU A 104 5.62 -3.93 9.16
C LEU A 104 4.10 -3.75 9.08
N SER A 105 3.57 -3.08 8.03
CA SER A 105 2.14 -3.05 7.71
C SER A 105 1.53 -4.45 7.61
N VAL A 106 2.29 -5.47 7.22
CA VAL A 106 1.86 -6.88 7.23
C VAL A 106 1.54 -7.33 8.66
N VAL A 107 2.37 -6.98 9.64
CA VAL A 107 2.17 -7.34 11.05
C VAL A 107 0.87 -6.72 11.57
N PHE A 108 0.68 -5.42 11.32
CA PHE A 108 -0.53 -4.72 11.74
C PHE A 108 -1.78 -5.25 11.04
N ALA A 109 -1.72 -5.50 9.73
CA ALA A 109 -2.84 -6.03 8.96
C ALA A 109 -3.27 -7.40 9.50
N VAL A 110 -2.30 -8.25 9.83
CA VAL A 110 -2.56 -9.57 10.40
C VAL A 110 -3.19 -9.47 11.79
N ILE A 111 -2.65 -8.63 12.68
CA ILE A 111 -3.23 -8.41 14.01
C ILE A 111 -4.68 -7.92 13.90
N LEU A 112 -4.92 -6.94 13.03
CA LEU A 112 -6.26 -6.42 12.77
C LEU A 112 -7.18 -7.49 12.18
N ALA A 113 -6.68 -8.38 11.32
CA ALA A 113 -7.47 -9.46 10.74
C ALA A 113 -7.90 -10.50 11.79
N VAL A 114 -7.01 -10.83 12.73
CA VAL A 114 -7.34 -11.69 13.88
C VAL A 114 -8.42 -11.04 14.75
N ILE A 115 -8.26 -9.75 15.07
CA ILE A 115 -9.17 -9.04 15.97
C ILE A 115 -10.54 -8.79 15.32
N LEU A 116 -10.58 -8.33 14.07
CA LEU A 116 -11.80 -7.89 13.40
C LEU A 116 -12.55 -9.03 12.69
N PHE A 117 -11.82 -9.98 12.10
CA PHE A 117 -12.39 -11.07 11.31
C PHE A 117 -12.29 -12.44 12.00
N GLY A 118 -11.59 -12.53 13.14
CA GLY A 118 -11.43 -13.79 13.87
C GLY A 118 -10.55 -14.81 13.12
N GLU A 119 -9.68 -14.34 12.22
CA GLU A 119 -8.82 -15.23 11.43
C GLU A 119 -7.88 -16.05 12.31
N LYS A 120 -7.78 -17.35 12.03
CA LYS A 120 -6.86 -18.26 12.71
C LYS A 120 -5.55 -18.33 11.94
N ILE A 121 -4.47 -18.00 12.63
CA ILE A 121 -3.13 -18.00 12.05
C ILE A 121 -2.40 -19.26 12.48
N SER A 122 -1.80 -19.95 11.52
CA SER A 122 -0.95 -21.10 11.82
C SER A 122 0.32 -20.67 12.56
N LEU A 123 0.86 -21.54 13.41
CA LEU A 123 2.13 -21.28 14.10
C LEU A 123 3.27 -20.94 13.13
N LEU A 124 3.27 -21.55 11.94
CA LEU A 124 4.27 -21.28 10.91
C LEU A 124 4.13 -19.88 10.32
N ALA A 125 2.90 -19.43 10.05
CA ALA A 125 2.65 -18.07 9.59
C ALA A 125 3.02 -17.03 10.67
N SER A 126 2.71 -17.30 11.94
CA SER A 126 3.13 -16.46 13.07
C SER A 126 4.65 -16.34 13.17
N ALA A 127 5.38 -17.45 13.04
CA ALA A 127 6.84 -17.43 13.03
C ALA A 127 7.39 -16.61 11.83
N GLY A 128 6.78 -16.75 10.66
CA GLY A 128 7.11 -15.94 9.49
C GLY A 128 6.93 -14.43 9.72
N ILE A 129 5.85 -14.03 10.39
CA ILE A 129 5.59 -12.62 10.73
C ILE A 129 6.65 -12.09 11.70
N VAL A 130 7.05 -12.88 12.70
CA VAL A 130 8.13 -12.51 13.62
C VAL A 130 9.44 -12.33 12.86
N LEU A 131 9.77 -13.24 11.94
CA LEU A 131 10.98 -13.14 11.11
C LEU A 131 10.95 -11.91 10.19
N ILE A 132 9.82 -11.60 9.57
CA ILE A 132 9.64 -10.38 8.77
C ILE A 132 9.87 -9.14 9.64
N THR A 133 9.32 -9.14 10.86
CA THR A 133 9.46 -8.02 11.81
C THR A 133 10.92 -7.82 12.19
N LEU A 134 11.61 -8.88 12.62
CA LEU A 134 13.01 -8.82 13.01
C LEU A 134 13.90 -8.42 11.83
N GLY A 135 13.70 -9.02 10.65
CA GLY A 135 14.43 -8.67 9.45
C GLY A 135 14.24 -7.21 9.04
N ALA A 136 13.01 -6.69 9.13
CA ALA A 136 12.74 -5.28 8.84
C ALA A 136 13.46 -4.34 9.80
N LEU A 137 13.44 -4.64 11.12
CA LEU A 137 14.15 -3.85 12.12
C LEU A 137 15.66 -3.90 11.94
N MET A 138 16.22 -5.07 11.63
CA MET A 138 17.66 -5.23 11.38
C MET A 138 18.13 -4.40 10.19
N VAL A 139 17.38 -4.40 9.08
CA VAL A 139 17.75 -3.61 7.89
C VAL A 139 17.55 -2.10 8.12
N ALA A 140 16.57 -1.72 8.94
CA ALA A 140 16.28 -0.31 9.20
C ALA A 140 17.24 0.33 10.20
N LEU A 141 17.69 -0.43 11.20
CA LEU A 141 18.51 0.06 12.32
C LEU A 141 19.99 -0.31 12.23
N GLY A 142 20.36 -1.26 11.37
CA GLY A 142 21.75 -1.62 11.07
C GLY A 142 22.35 -0.75 10.00
#